data_AF-A0A349MUH3-F1
#
_entry.id   AF-A0A349MUH3-F1
#
_cell.length_a   1.000
_cell.length_b   1.000
_cell.length_c   1.000
_cell.angle_alpha   90.00
_cell.angle_beta   90.00
_cell.angle_gamma   90.00
#
_symmetry.space_group_name_H-M   'P 1'
#
loop_
_entity.id
_entity.type
_entity.pdbx_description
1 polymer ?
#
loop_
_entity_poly.entity_id
_entity_poly.type
_entity_poly.pdbx_seq_one_letter_code
_entity_poly.pdbx_strand_id
1 'polypeptide(L)'
;MTAQLFNRKILVKQNDGRQFIDVVEDETHLSWVSTVDETIQQQHQPAVITRLADGVYNLNWNGLRGAMSTTMDFNRHTLTGIRFVAEGPQQFSGTVQLLNDDGTPDLSPFTNCQIVLAFWNAFFNRHDVSAVSRFVAPEFIQHNPSIADGAEAFTHYYRILFGPQGSLRESKRTVVSVADRDDLVYLHVIRQDGPEATEMAEVDIFRVRDGQLVEHWAVKQPFPNHSANGHPMF
;
A
#
# COMPACT_ATOMS: atom_id res chain seq x y z
N MET A 1 -4.46 1.70 17.04
CA MET A 1 -4.41 1.21 15.65
C MET A 1 -4.16 -0.27 15.74
N THR A 2 -5.16 -1.08 15.46
CA THR A 2 -4.99 -2.53 15.24
C THR A 2 -4.05 -2.68 14.05
N ALA A 3 -2.92 -3.37 14.21
CA ALA A 3 -2.06 -3.64 13.06
C ALA A 3 -2.84 -4.42 11.97
N GLN A 4 -2.65 -4.06 10.71
CA GLN A 4 -3.40 -4.65 9.58
C GLN A 4 -3.12 -6.15 9.37
N LEU A 5 -2.14 -6.71 10.11
CA LEU A 5 -1.58 -8.04 9.93
C LEU A 5 -2.39 -9.17 10.61
N PHE A 6 -3.39 -8.88 11.46
CA PHE A 6 -4.12 -9.94 12.17
C PHE A 6 -5.01 -10.77 11.28
N ASN A 7 -5.15 -12.03 11.66
CA ASN A 7 -5.96 -13.01 10.96
C ASN A 7 -5.56 -13.08 9.48
N ARG A 8 -4.26 -12.91 9.19
CA ARG A 8 -3.70 -13.04 7.85
C ARG A 8 -2.84 -14.28 7.77
N LYS A 9 -3.01 -15.00 6.68
CA LYS A 9 -2.10 -16.03 6.23
C LYS A 9 -1.02 -15.40 5.38
N ILE A 10 0.24 -15.68 5.71
CA ILE A 10 1.41 -15.14 5.04
C ILE A 10 2.22 -16.30 4.46
N LEU A 11 2.48 -16.25 3.17
CA LEU A 11 3.47 -17.12 2.54
C LEU A 11 4.84 -16.45 2.56
N VAL A 12 5.81 -17.14 3.13
CA VAL A 12 7.22 -16.77 3.15
C VAL A 12 7.99 -17.73 2.24
N LYS A 13 8.72 -17.19 1.27
CA LYS A 13 9.61 -17.98 0.40
C LYS A 13 11.05 -17.56 0.63
N GLN A 14 11.88 -18.47 1.09
CA GLN A 14 13.32 -18.30 1.29
C GLN A 14 14.09 -19.07 0.21
N ASN A 15 15.39 -18.83 0.08
CA ASN A 15 16.22 -19.52 -0.91
C ASN A 15 16.35 -21.03 -0.64
N ASP A 16 16.15 -21.47 0.60
CA ASP A 16 16.26 -22.86 1.06
C ASP A 16 14.90 -23.58 1.20
N GLY A 17 13.77 -22.91 0.90
CA GLY A 17 12.43 -23.51 0.96
C GLY A 17 11.28 -22.51 1.07
N ARG A 18 10.06 -23.03 1.22
CA ARG A 18 8.84 -22.24 1.42
C ARG A 18 8.26 -22.55 2.81
N GLN A 19 7.70 -21.54 3.47
CA GLN A 19 7.07 -21.64 4.80
C GLN A 19 5.76 -20.83 4.80
N PHE A 20 4.72 -21.34 5.45
CA PHE A 20 3.52 -20.56 5.77
C PHE A 20 3.63 -20.03 7.21
N ILE A 21 3.35 -18.75 7.39
CA ILE A 21 3.22 -18.11 8.69
C ILE A 21 1.77 -17.63 8.80
N ASP A 22 1.04 -18.18 9.76
CA ASP A 22 -0.27 -17.68 10.15
C ASP A 22 -0.05 -16.70 11.31
N VAL A 23 -0.44 -15.43 11.12
CA VAL A 23 -0.44 -14.46 12.21
C VAL A 23 -1.77 -14.62 12.94
N VAL A 24 -1.72 -15.29 14.11
CA VAL A 24 -2.92 -15.84 14.77
C VAL A 24 -3.43 -14.90 15.87
N GLU A 25 -4.73 -14.59 15.76
CA GLU A 25 -5.73 -14.10 16.73
C GLU A 25 -5.46 -12.84 17.58
N ASP A 26 -4.24 -12.63 18.09
CA ASP A 26 -3.88 -11.44 18.85
C ASP A 26 -2.51 -10.93 18.42
N GLU A 27 -2.23 -9.65 18.63
CA GLU A 27 -0.98 -8.96 18.25
C GLU A 27 0.34 -9.61 18.71
N THR A 28 0.26 -10.71 19.45
CA THR A 28 1.33 -11.24 20.27
C THR A 28 1.63 -12.72 20.01
N HIS A 29 0.92 -13.39 19.09
CA HIS A 29 1.18 -14.80 18.77
C HIS A 29 1.27 -15.08 17.27
N LEU A 30 2.09 -16.09 16.92
CA LEU A 30 2.26 -16.61 15.57
C LEU A 30 2.11 -18.13 15.58
N SER A 31 1.49 -18.66 14.53
CA SER A 31 1.56 -20.08 14.19
C SER A 31 2.25 -20.21 12.84
N TRP A 32 2.96 -21.30 12.59
CA TRP A 32 3.58 -21.52 11.29
C TRP A 32 3.69 -23.00 10.97
N VAL A 33 3.68 -23.29 9.68
CA VAL A 33 3.77 -24.64 9.11
C VAL A 33 4.76 -24.62 7.95
N SER A 34 5.73 -25.54 7.96
CA SER A 34 6.64 -25.73 6.83
C SER A 34 5.89 -26.29 5.63
N THR A 35 6.13 -25.76 4.43
CA THR A 35 5.55 -26.35 3.20
C THR A 35 6.45 -27.42 2.59
N VAL A 36 7.63 -27.65 3.16
CA VAL A 36 8.57 -28.69 2.73
C VAL A 36 8.28 -30.01 3.46
N ASP A 37 7.85 -29.90 4.71
CA ASP A 37 7.45 -31.01 5.56
C ASP A 37 6.39 -30.51 6.54
N GLU A 38 5.12 -30.82 6.25
CA GLU A 38 3.97 -30.36 7.04
C GLU A 38 3.96 -30.90 8.47
N THR A 39 4.78 -31.90 8.78
CA THR A 39 4.96 -32.37 10.17
C THR A 39 5.71 -31.35 11.03
N ILE A 40 6.43 -30.42 10.40
CA ILE A 40 7.15 -29.33 11.05
C ILE A 40 6.21 -28.13 11.18
N GLN A 41 5.63 -27.98 12.38
CA GLN A 41 4.73 -26.89 12.72
C GLN A 41 4.96 -26.41 14.15
N GLN A 42 4.65 -25.14 14.41
CA GLN A 42 4.48 -24.62 15.77
C GLN A 42 3.21 -23.79 15.80
N GLN A 43 2.43 -23.94 16.87
CA GLN A 43 1.19 -23.20 17.07
C GLN A 43 1.33 -22.27 18.26
N HIS A 44 0.68 -21.11 18.20
CA HIS A 44 0.56 -20.14 19.28
C HIS A 44 1.89 -19.78 19.95
N GLN A 45 2.93 -19.56 19.15
CA GLN A 45 4.22 -19.11 19.66
C GLN A 45 4.16 -17.62 20.00
N PRO A 46 4.59 -17.21 21.20
CA PRO A 46 4.73 -15.80 21.53
C PRO A 46 5.63 -15.11 20.52
N ALA A 47 5.18 -13.95 20.05
CA ALA A 47 5.88 -13.12 19.11
C ALA A 47 5.77 -11.64 19.49
N VAL A 48 6.80 -10.88 19.13
CA VAL A 48 6.76 -9.42 19.19
C VAL A 48 6.64 -8.91 17.76
N ILE A 49 5.49 -8.31 17.44
CA ILE A 49 5.19 -7.72 16.14
C ILE A 49 5.26 -6.20 16.27
N THR A 50 6.21 -5.59 15.58
CA THR A 50 6.42 -4.13 15.58
C THR A 50 6.16 -3.58 14.20
N ARG A 51 5.19 -2.66 14.05
CA ARG A 51 5.03 -1.88 12.82
C ARG A 51 6.17 -0.85 12.73
N LEU A 52 6.99 -0.94 11.69
CA LEU A 52 8.10 -0.02 11.44
C LEU A 52 7.68 1.15 10.54
N ALA A 53 6.85 0.87 9.54
CA ALA A 53 6.25 1.82 8.61
C ALA A 53 4.96 1.21 8.03
N ASP A 54 4.25 1.93 7.17
CA ASP A 54 3.07 1.36 6.50
C ASP A 54 3.42 0.13 5.66
N GLY A 55 2.78 -0.99 5.93
CA GLY A 55 3.12 -2.26 5.31
C GLY A 55 4.50 -2.83 5.64
N VAL A 56 5.23 -2.27 6.61
CA VAL A 56 6.54 -2.80 7.02
C VAL A 56 6.51 -3.21 8.48
N TYR A 57 6.74 -4.49 8.74
CA TYR A 57 6.64 -5.10 10.05
C TYR A 57 7.90 -5.85 10.42
N ASN A 58 8.33 -5.76 11.68
CA ASN A 58 9.35 -6.62 12.25
C ASN A 58 8.69 -7.63 13.20
N LEU A 59 8.90 -8.91 12.92
CA LEU A 59 8.37 -10.05 13.68
C LEU A 59 9.53 -10.74 14.38
N ASN A 60 9.45 -10.88 15.70
CA ASN A 60 10.42 -11.60 16.51
C ASN A 60 9.74 -12.77 17.23
N TRP A 61 10.27 -13.98 17.13
CA TRP A 61 9.72 -15.16 17.80
C TRP A 61 10.80 -16.21 18.05
N ASN A 62 10.50 -17.20 18.90
CA ASN A 62 11.35 -18.37 19.08
C ASN A 62 10.92 -19.48 18.13
N GLY A 63 11.74 -19.78 17.12
CA GLY A 63 11.53 -20.89 16.19
C GLY A 63 12.13 -22.21 16.71
N LEU A 64 11.85 -23.31 16.01
CA LEU A 64 12.36 -24.65 16.35
C LEU A 64 13.88 -24.75 16.45
N ARG A 65 14.60 -23.91 15.70
CA ARG A 65 16.07 -23.93 15.62
C ARG A 65 16.72 -22.66 16.17
N GLY A 66 16.00 -21.91 16.99
CA GLY A 66 16.49 -20.70 17.64
C GLY A 66 15.60 -19.48 17.41
N ALA A 67 16.02 -18.36 18.01
CA ALA A 67 15.31 -17.09 17.90
C ALA A 67 15.38 -16.53 16.47
N MET A 68 14.29 -15.88 16.05
CA MET A 68 14.12 -15.30 14.72
C MET A 68 13.78 -13.82 14.86
N SER A 69 14.38 -12.99 14.00
CA SER A 69 13.96 -11.61 13.77
C SER A 69 13.81 -11.39 12.27
N THR A 70 12.61 -11.05 11.82
CA THR A 70 12.29 -10.92 10.39
C THR A 70 11.58 -9.62 10.11
N THR A 71 12.10 -8.84 9.17
CA THR A 71 11.44 -7.66 8.62
C THR A 71 10.74 -8.03 7.32
N MET A 72 9.44 -7.77 7.26
CA MET A 72 8.58 -8.01 6.08
C MET A 72 8.11 -6.66 5.53
N ASP A 73 8.37 -6.43 4.24
CA ASP A 73 7.92 -5.25 3.49
C ASP A 73 6.87 -5.70 2.47
N PHE A 74 5.60 -5.48 2.80
CA PHE A 74 4.45 -5.84 1.96
C PHE A 74 4.25 -4.89 0.78
N ASN A 75 4.87 -3.71 0.78
CA ASN A 75 4.86 -2.84 -0.40
C ASN A 75 5.80 -3.38 -1.48
N ARG A 76 6.93 -3.97 -1.07
CA ARG A 76 7.94 -4.53 -1.99
C ARG A 76 7.84 -6.05 -2.17
N HIS A 77 6.97 -6.73 -1.41
CA HIS A 77 6.88 -8.19 -1.35
C HIS A 77 8.20 -8.87 -0.97
N THR A 78 9.01 -8.21 -0.13
CA THR A 78 10.31 -8.71 0.30
C THR A 78 10.33 -8.97 1.80
N LEU A 79 11.25 -9.84 2.22
CA LEU A 79 11.61 -9.98 3.62
C LEU A 79 13.12 -10.17 3.78
N THR A 80 13.62 -9.74 4.91
CA THR A 80 14.97 -10.01 5.39
C THR A 80 14.91 -10.44 6.84
N GLY A 81 15.84 -11.28 7.29
CA GLY A 81 15.85 -11.70 8.67
C GLY A 81 17.16 -12.30 9.14
N ILE A 82 17.22 -12.52 10.44
CA ILE A 82 18.33 -13.14 11.15
C ILE A 82 17.77 -14.30 11.98
N ARG A 83 18.40 -15.46 11.85
CA ARG A 83 18.19 -16.63 12.70
C ARG A 83 19.37 -16.75 13.66
N PHE A 84 19.13 -16.88 14.94
CA PHE A 84 20.15 -17.09 15.96
C PHE A 84 20.28 -18.59 16.26
N VAL A 85 21.30 -19.23 15.71
CA VAL A 85 21.62 -20.67 15.92
C VAL A 85 22.91 -20.83 16.75
N ALA A 86 23.24 -22.07 17.11
CA ALA A 86 24.42 -22.39 17.93
C ALA A 86 25.74 -21.94 17.27
N GLU A 87 25.80 -21.98 15.94
CA GLU A 87 26.95 -21.57 15.13
C GLU A 87 27.06 -20.03 14.98
N GLY A 88 26.09 -19.28 15.50
CA GLY A 88 26.02 -17.83 15.44
C GLY A 88 24.83 -17.31 14.60
N PRO A 89 24.69 -15.97 14.47
CA PRO A 89 23.61 -15.37 13.69
C PRO A 89 23.77 -15.65 12.19
N GLN A 90 22.70 -16.12 11.56
CA GLN A 90 22.64 -16.38 10.11
C GLN A 90 21.60 -15.47 9.46
N GLN A 91 22.02 -14.68 8.47
CA GLN A 91 21.13 -13.83 7.69
C GLN A 91 20.41 -14.62 6.61
N PHE A 92 19.18 -14.23 6.31
CA PHE A 92 18.41 -14.74 5.18
C PHE A 92 17.54 -13.64 4.55
N SER A 93 17.10 -13.89 3.32
CA SER A 93 16.17 -13.04 2.59
C SER A 93 15.17 -13.89 1.81
N GLY A 94 14.09 -13.27 1.38
CA GLY A 94 13.01 -13.96 0.69
C GLY A 94 11.91 -13.02 0.21
N THR A 95 10.77 -13.63 -0.14
CA THR A 95 9.55 -12.91 -0.51
C THR A 95 8.41 -13.18 0.45
N VAL A 96 7.54 -12.18 0.59
CA VAL A 96 6.35 -12.24 1.44
C VAL A 96 5.10 -12.00 0.61
N GLN A 97 4.06 -12.79 0.83
CA GLN A 97 2.77 -12.68 0.14
C GLN A 97 1.63 -12.95 1.11
N LEU A 98 0.63 -12.06 1.13
CA LEU A 98 -0.63 -12.30 1.84
C LEU A 98 -1.47 -13.30 1.05
N LEU A 99 -2.19 -14.18 1.74
CA LEU A 99 -3.06 -15.18 1.13
C LEU A 99 -4.51 -14.98 1.56
N ASN A 100 -5.43 -15.38 0.69
CA ASN A 100 -6.84 -15.57 1.00
C ASN A 100 -7.04 -16.85 1.85
N ASP A 101 -8.25 -17.05 2.37
CA ASP A 101 -8.59 -18.22 3.19
C ASP A 101 -8.37 -19.55 2.45
N ASP A 102 -8.57 -19.55 1.12
CA ASP A 102 -8.37 -20.68 0.23
C ASP A 102 -6.90 -20.93 -0.16
N GLY A 103 -5.97 -20.13 0.37
CA GLY A 103 -4.53 -20.23 0.13
C GLY A 103 -4.04 -19.60 -1.18
N THR A 104 -4.91 -18.98 -1.98
CA THR A 104 -4.50 -18.20 -3.16
C THR A 104 -3.90 -16.85 -2.77
N PRO A 105 -3.04 -16.21 -3.60
CA PRO A 105 -2.52 -14.89 -3.30
C PRO A 105 -3.63 -13.85 -3.13
N ASP A 106 -3.59 -13.14 -2.01
CA ASP A 106 -4.41 -11.95 -1.79
C ASP A 106 -3.76 -10.78 -2.52
N LEU A 107 -4.48 -10.25 -3.51
CA LEU A 107 -4.07 -9.11 -4.33
C LEU A 107 -4.79 -7.83 -3.94
N SER A 108 -5.56 -7.85 -2.84
CA SER A 108 -6.19 -6.66 -2.30
C SER A 108 -5.10 -5.69 -1.79
N PRO A 109 -5.30 -4.38 -1.97
CA PRO A 109 -4.42 -3.38 -1.39
C PRO A 109 -4.34 -3.55 0.14
N PHE A 110 -3.14 -3.79 0.65
CA PHE A 110 -2.91 -4.04 2.05
C PHE A 110 -2.52 -2.77 2.81
N THR A 111 -1.71 -1.92 2.18
CA THR A 111 -1.14 -0.71 2.77
C THR A 111 -1.93 0.53 2.35
N ASN A 112 -1.85 1.62 3.12
CA ASN A 112 -2.48 2.89 2.76
C ASN A 112 -1.95 3.37 1.40
N CYS A 113 -0.63 3.24 1.17
CA CYS A 113 -0.02 3.54 -0.13
C CYS A 113 -0.64 2.71 -1.26
N GLN A 114 -0.78 1.40 -1.08
CA GLN A 114 -1.38 0.52 -2.09
C GLN A 114 -2.86 0.86 -2.34
N ILE A 115 -3.62 1.21 -1.29
CA ILE A 115 -5.04 1.59 -1.41
C ILE A 115 -5.15 2.85 -2.27
N VAL A 116 -4.36 3.88 -1.98
CA VAL A 116 -4.37 5.14 -2.72
C VAL A 116 -3.91 4.93 -4.16
N LEU A 117 -2.87 4.13 -4.42
CA LEU A 117 -2.43 3.81 -5.78
C LEU A 117 -3.47 3.00 -6.57
N ALA A 118 -4.18 2.08 -5.91
CA ALA A 118 -5.25 1.31 -6.53
C ALA A 118 -6.42 2.20 -6.92
N PHE A 119 -6.84 3.09 -6.02
CA PHE A 119 -7.82 4.14 -6.30
C PHE A 119 -7.35 5.04 -7.44
N TRP A 120 -6.12 5.56 -7.38
CA TRP A 120 -5.54 6.45 -8.37
C TRP A 120 -5.59 5.85 -9.77
N ASN A 121 -5.12 4.62 -9.91
CA ASN A 121 -5.11 3.94 -11.19
C ASN A 121 -6.52 3.65 -11.71
N ALA A 122 -7.45 3.25 -10.83
CA ALA A 122 -8.83 3.02 -11.23
C ALA A 122 -9.54 4.31 -11.63
N PHE A 123 -9.58 5.28 -10.73
CA PHE A 123 -10.38 6.47 -10.87
C PHE A 123 -9.77 7.45 -11.87
N PHE A 124 -8.49 7.77 -11.71
CA PHE A 124 -7.87 8.87 -12.45
C PHE A 124 -7.23 8.47 -13.78
N ASN A 125 -6.68 7.25 -13.88
CA ASN A 125 -6.01 6.78 -15.10
C ASN A 125 -6.92 5.94 -16.00
N ARG A 126 -7.83 5.14 -15.42
CA ARG A 126 -8.85 4.40 -16.17
C ARG A 126 -10.19 5.14 -16.27
N HIS A 127 -10.29 6.33 -15.68
CA HIS A 127 -11.51 7.16 -15.65
C HIS A 127 -12.74 6.41 -15.11
N ASP A 128 -12.52 5.41 -14.24
CA ASP A 128 -13.58 4.59 -13.66
C ASP A 128 -14.19 5.29 -12.44
N VAL A 129 -15.24 6.08 -12.67
CA VAL A 129 -15.96 6.77 -11.59
C VAL A 129 -16.61 5.82 -10.58
N SER A 130 -16.83 4.54 -10.92
CA SER A 130 -17.37 3.56 -9.97
C SER A 130 -16.36 3.21 -8.87
N ALA A 131 -15.07 3.49 -9.08
CA ALA A 131 -14.02 3.30 -8.08
C ALA A 131 -14.31 4.05 -6.76
N VAL A 132 -15.00 5.18 -6.81
CA VAL A 132 -15.37 5.94 -5.60
C VAL A 132 -16.12 5.05 -4.61
N SER A 133 -17.07 4.23 -5.07
CA SER A 133 -17.86 3.34 -4.20
C SER A 133 -17.03 2.27 -3.47
N ARG A 134 -15.84 1.94 -3.98
CA ARG A 134 -14.95 0.93 -3.40
C ARG A 134 -13.94 1.53 -2.43
N PHE A 135 -13.49 2.76 -2.69
CA PHE A 135 -12.30 3.31 -2.05
C PHE A 135 -12.57 4.55 -1.21
N VAL A 136 -13.66 5.29 -1.46
CA VAL A 136 -13.87 6.62 -0.88
C VAL A 136 -15.02 6.55 0.12
N ALA A 137 -14.82 7.11 1.32
CA ALA A 137 -15.85 7.15 2.35
C ALA A 137 -16.99 8.10 1.96
N PRO A 138 -18.25 7.83 2.35
CA PRO A 138 -19.39 8.70 2.03
C PRO A 138 -19.17 10.17 2.40
N GLU A 139 -18.57 10.41 3.57
CA GLU A 139 -18.29 11.72 4.17
C GLU A 139 -16.95 12.35 3.72
N PHE A 140 -16.40 11.91 2.58
CA PHE A 140 -15.10 12.36 2.05
C PHE A 140 -14.94 13.89 2.01
N ILE A 141 -13.94 14.40 2.72
CA ILE A 141 -13.67 15.85 2.79
C ILE A 141 -12.75 16.26 1.63
N GLN A 142 -13.13 17.31 0.89
CA GLN A 142 -12.34 17.87 -0.21
C GLN A 142 -11.85 19.27 0.12
N HIS A 143 -10.54 19.48 -0.01
CA HIS A 143 -9.95 20.80 0.13
C HIS A 143 -9.80 21.53 -1.22
N ASN A 144 -10.22 20.90 -2.32
CA ASN A 144 -10.33 21.57 -3.62
C ASN A 144 -11.51 22.55 -3.60
N PRO A 145 -11.29 23.87 -3.75
CA PRO A 145 -12.36 24.87 -3.63
C PRO A 145 -13.45 24.76 -4.71
N SER A 146 -13.22 23.98 -5.77
CA SER A 146 -14.16 23.76 -6.87
C SER A 146 -15.07 22.54 -6.66
N ILE A 147 -14.85 21.73 -5.62
CA ILE A 147 -15.59 20.47 -5.39
C ILE A 147 -16.18 20.52 -3.98
N ALA A 148 -17.48 20.29 -3.86
CA ALA A 148 -18.11 20.15 -2.54
C ALA A 148 -17.68 18.85 -1.86
N ASP A 149 -17.82 18.81 -0.53
CA ASP A 149 -17.58 17.60 0.25
C ASP A 149 -18.53 16.45 -0.14
N GLY A 150 -18.08 15.23 0.15
CA GLY A 150 -18.82 13.98 0.00
C GLY A 150 -18.46 13.20 -1.27
N ALA A 151 -18.53 11.88 -1.17
CA ALA A 151 -18.26 10.96 -2.28
C ALA A 151 -19.18 11.20 -3.48
N GLU A 152 -20.43 11.61 -3.25
CA GLU A 152 -21.41 11.90 -4.29
C GLU A 152 -21.00 13.14 -5.11
N ALA A 153 -20.66 14.24 -4.44
CA ALA A 153 -20.22 15.47 -5.10
C ALA A 153 -18.94 15.23 -5.91
N PHE A 154 -17.98 14.51 -5.33
CA PHE A 154 -16.75 14.11 -6.00
C PHE A 154 -17.03 13.25 -7.25
N THR A 155 -17.92 12.25 -7.14
CA THR A 155 -18.33 11.40 -8.27
C THR A 155 -18.98 12.20 -9.38
N HIS A 156 -19.92 13.09 -9.03
CA HIS A 156 -20.65 13.90 -10.00
C HIS A 156 -19.69 14.80 -10.79
N TYR A 157 -18.78 15.48 -10.09
CA TYR A 157 -17.79 16.37 -10.68
C TYR A 157 -16.93 15.66 -11.74
N TYR A 158 -16.32 14.53 -11.38
CA TYR A 158 -15.43 13.82 -12.30
C TYR A 158 -16.17 13.04 -13.40
N ARG A 159 -17.42 12.62 -13.18
CA ARG A 159 -18.24 12.02 -14.25
C ARG A 159 -18.42 12.97 -15.44
N ILE A 160 -18.58 14.26 -15.18
CA ILE A 160 -18.65 15.28 -16.23
C ILE A 160 -17.29 15.41 -16.92
N LEU A 161 -16.21 15.52 -16.14
CA LEU A 161 -14.87 15.75 -16.69
C LEU A 161 -14.29 14.57 -17.48
N PHE A 162 -14.62 13.34 -17.11
CA PHE A 162 -14.20 12.13 -17.83
C PHE A 162 -15.14 11.75 -18.98
N GLY A 163 -16.31 12.39 -19.08
CA GLY A 163 -17.29 12.06 -20.10
C GLY A 163 -16.83 12.33 -21.54
N PRO A 164 -17.60 11.92 -22.56
CA PRO A 164 -17.23 12.06 -23.96
C PRO A 164 -16.88 13.48 -24.43
N GLN A 165 -17.47 14.51 -23.81
CA GLN A 165 -17.15 15.93 -24.05
C GLN A 165 -16.40 16.58 -22.87
N GLY A 166 -15.96 15.78 -21.90
CA GLY A 166 -15.29 16.25 -20.70
C GLY A 166 -13.85 16.65 -20.97
N SER A 167 -13.36 17.67 -20.26
CA SER A 167 -12.01 18.21 -20.45
C SER A 167 -10.89 17.26 -20.02
N LEU A 168 -11.19 16.21 -19.26
CA LEU A 168 -10.23 15.22 -18.76
C LEU A 168 -10.38 13.83 -19.40
N ARG A 169 -11.18 13.70 -20.47
CA ARG A 169 -11.44 12.44 -21.19
C ARG A 169 -10.15 11.72 -21.64
N GLU A 170 -9.11 12.48 -21.96
CA GLU A 170 -7.82 11.94 -22.42
C GLU A 170 -6.69 12.29 -21.44
N SER A 171 -7.05 12.65 -20.20
CA SER A 171 -6.08 12.98 -19.16
C SER A 171 -5.26 11.77 -18.73
N LYS A 172 -4.01 12.04 -18.35
CA LYS A 172 -3.07 11.05 -17.81
C LYS A 172 -2.44 11.58 -16.52
N ARG A 173 -2.23 10.69 -15.56
CA ARG A 173 -1.50 11.00 -14.33
C ARG A 173 -0.47 9.92 -14.02
N THR A 174 0.79 10.33 -13.93
CA THR A 174 1.90 9.45 -13.58
C THR A 174 2.34 9.75 -12.16
N VAL A 175 2.17 8.79 -11.26
CA VAL A 175 2.75 8.88 -9.91
C VAL A 175 4.24 8.59 -10.03
N VAL A 176 5.08 9.58 -9.71
CA VAL A 176 6.54 9.46 -9.74
C VAL A 176 7.08 8.98 -8.40
N SER A 177 6.47 9.42 -7.31
CA SER A 177 6.83 9.01 -5.96
C SER A 177 5.59 8.91 -5.08
N VAL A 178 5.65 8.00 -4.11
CA VAL A 178 4.63 7.77 -3.09
C VAL A 178 5.32 7.60 -1.74
N ALA A 179 4.75 8.18 -0.71
CA ALA A 179 5.18 8.01 0.67
C ALA A 179 3.98 8.12 1.62
N ASP A 180 4.11 7.60 2.82
CA ASP A 180 3.12 7.75 3.88
C ASP A 180 3.71 8.35 5.15
N ARG A 181 2.82 8.88 5.98
CA ARG A 181 3.08 9.20 7.38
C ARG A 181 1.78 9.00 8.15
N ASP A 182 1.77 8.05 9.08
CA ASP A 182 0.60 7.69 9.87
C ASP A 182 -0.60 7.29 8.99
N ASP A 183 -1.66 8.10 8.97
CA ASP A 183 -2.86 7.91 8.15
C ASP A 183 -2.86 8.76 6.86
N LEU A 184 -1.77 9.47 6.57
CA LEU A 184 -1.62 10.30 5.36
C LEU A 184 -0.74 9.61 4.32
N VAL A 185 -1.15 9.69 3.06
CA VAL A 185 -0.40 9.25 1.88
C VAL A 185 -0.17 10.45 0.96
N TYR A 186 1.06 10.61 0.51
CA TYR A 186 1.54 11.69 -0.34
C TYR A 186 1.92 11.12 -1.70
N LEU A 187 1.41 11.71 -2.76
CA LEU A 187 1.79 11.41 -4.14
C LEU A 187 2.50 12.60 -4.74
N HIS A 188 3.61 12.37 -5.45
CA HIS A 188 4.20 13.34 -6.36
C HIS A 188 3.90 12.91 -7.79
N VAL A 189 3.15 13.74 -8.52
CA VAL A 189 2.43 13.36 -9.72
C VAL A 189 2.80 14.28 -10.88
N ILE A 190 3.07 13.68 -12.05
CA ILE A 190 3.02 14.37 -13.33
C ILE A 190 1.59 14.24 -13.85
N ARG A 191 0.93 15.37 -14.08
CA ARG A 191 -0.44 15.44 -14.59
C ARG A 191 -0.47 16.09 -15.96
N GLN A 192 -1.21 15.48 -16.87
CA GLN A 192 -1.50 16.01 -18.19
C GLN A 192 -3.01 15.93 -18.42
N ASP A 193 -3.69 17.06 -18.50
CA ASP A 193 -5.17 17.10 -18.57
C ASP A 193 -5.72 16.74 -19.97
N GLY A 194 -4.88 16.73 -20.99
CA GLY A 194 -5.19 16.24 -22.34
C GLY A 194 -3.94 16.25 -23.24
N PRO A 195 -4.01 15.71 -24.47
CA PRO A 195 -2.83 15.48 -25.31
C PRO A 195 -2.01 16.74 -25.62
N GLU A 196 -2.66 17.90 -25.68
CA GLU A 196 -2.02 19.20 -25.96
C GLU A 196 -1.85 20.07 -24.70
N ALA A 197 -2.27 19.58 -23.53
CA ALA A 197 -2.18 20.33 -22.29
C ALA A 197 -0.72 20.36 -21.79
N THR A 198 -0.29 21.51 -21.27
CA THR A 198 0.96 21.62 -20.52
C THR A 198 0.92 20.71 -19.30
N GLU A 199 2.02 20.01 -19.06
CA GLU A 199 2.18 19.17 -17.88
C GLU A 199 2.19 20.01 -16.60
N MET A 200 1.62 19.44 -15.55
CA MET A 200 1.54 20.01 -14.22
C MET A 200 2.27 19.07 -13.26
N ALA A 201 3.07 19.65 -12.36
CA ALA A 201 3.52 18.94 -11.17
C ALA A 201 2.45 19.09 -10.09
N GLU A 202 1.96 17.97 -9.57
CA GLU A 202 0.92 17.94 -8.55
C GLU A 202 1.43 17.15 -7.33
N VAL A 203 1.11 17.66 -6.14
CA VAL A 203 1.20 16.89 -4.90
C VAL A 203 -0.20 16.67 -4.40
N ASP A 204 -0.63 15.41 -4.41
CA ASP A 204 -1.88 14.96 -3.82
C ASP A 204 -1.59 14.35 -2.45
N ILE A 205 -2.44 14.68 -1.48
CA ILE A 205 -2.38 14.13 -0.13
C ILE A 205 -3.74 13.51 0.16
N PHE A 206 -3.75 12.24 0.54
CA PHE A 206 -4.94 11.51 0.95
C PHE A 206 -4.82 11.10 2.40
N ARG A 207 -5.91 11.25 3.16
CA ARG A 207 -6.05 10.56 4.45
C ARG A 207 -6.78 9.24 4.23
N VAL A 208 -6.23 8.17 4.79
CA VAL A 208 -6.82 6.82 4.75
C VAL A 208 -7.20 6.37 6.15
N ARG A 209 -8.46 5.99 6.35
CA ARG A 209 -8.95 5.38 7.60
C ARG A 209 -9.81 4.18 7.25
N ASP A 210 -9.62 3.10 8.00
CA ASP A 210 -10.40 1.86 7.85
C ASP A 210 -10.45 1.33 6.41
N GLY A 211 -9.34 1.49 5.68
CA GLY A 211 -9.20 1.06 4.29
C GLY A 211 -9.83 2.01 3.25
N GLN A 212 -10.36 3.17 3.66
CA GLN A 212 -11.05 4.13 2.80
C GLN A 212 -10.36 5.50 2.81
N LEU A 213 -10.43 6.19 1.67
CA LEU A 213 -10.03 7.58 1.51
C LEU A 213 -11.11 8.47 2.16
N VAL A 214 -10.73 9.23 3.18
CA VAL A 214 -11.66 10.06 3.97
C VAL A 214 -11.43 11.56 3.79
N GLU A 215 -10.28 11.98 3.28
CA GLU A 215 -9.93 13.39 3.09
C GLU A 215 -8.87 13.56 2.00
N HIS A 216 -8.91 14.69 1.28
CA HIS A 216 -7.98 14.96 0.18
C HIS A 216 -7.60 16.44 0.02
N TRP A 217 -6.31 16.66 -0.23
CA TRP A 217 -5.72 17.95 -0.63
C TRP A 217 -4.92 17.78 -1.91
N ALA A 218 -4.86 18.83 -2.71
CA ALA A 218 -3.95 18.90 -3.84
C ALA A 218 -3.38 20.30 -4.02
N VAL A 219 -2.10 20.36 -4.39
CA VAL A 219 -1.44 21.58 -4.88
C VAL A 219 -0.81 21.28 -6.23
N LYS A 220 -0.99 22.19 -7.18
CA LYS A 220 -0.54 22.02 -8.57
C LYS A 220 0.28 23.21 -9.03
N GLN A 221 1.35 22.92 -9.77
CA GLN A 221 2.27 23.88 -10.37
C GLN A 221 2.45 23.54 -11.85
N PRO A 222 2.26 24.50 -12.78
CA PRO A 222 2.63 24.29 -14.17
C PRO A 222 4.13 24.05 -14.33
N PHE A 223 4.51 23.18 -15.25
CA PHE A 223 5.92 23.03 -15.61
C PHE A 223 6.48 24.39 -16.07
N PRO A 224 7.64 24.81 -15.55
CA PRO A 224 8.21 26.10 -15.91
C PRO A 224 8.69 26.08 -17.37
N ASN A 225 8.39 27.14 -18.13
CA ASN A 225 8.98 27.35 -19.46
C ASN A 225 10.50 27.58 -19.39
N HIS A 226 10.98 28.11 -18.26
CA HIS A 226 12.39 28.38 -17.97
C HIS A 226 12.69 28.07 -16.50
N SER A 227 13.76 27.32 -16.25
CA SER A 227 14.24 27.04 -14.90
C SER A 227 15.57 27.76 -14.65
N ALA A 228 15.72 28.34 -13.46
CA ALA A 228 17.01 28.91 -13.03
C ALA A 228 18.03 27.82 -12.65
N ASN A 229 17.55 26.63 -12.26
CA ASN A 229 18.37 25.47 -11.96
C ASN A 229 18.37 24.47 -13.14
N GLY A 230 19.31 23.53 -13.13
CA GLY A 230 19.45 22.49 -14.16
C GLY A 230 18.78 21.15 -13.82
N HIS A 231 17.93 21.09 -12.79
CA HIS A 231 17.30 19.85 -12.35
C HIS A 231 15.85 19.76 -12.88
N PRO A 232 15.37 18.56 -13.25
CA PRO A 232 13.95 18.35 -13.52
C PRO A 232 13.11 18.59 -12.25
N MET A 233 11.80 18.80 -12.44
CA MET A 233 10.85 18.95 -11.34
C MET A 233 10.69 17.68 -10.48
N PHE A 234 11.16 16.53 -10.96
CA PHE A 234 10.99 15.20 -10.39
C PHE A 234 12.30 14.42 -10.33
#